data_AF-A0A6G1U2Y3-F1
#
_entry.id   AF-A0A6G1U2Y3-F1
#
_cell.length_a   1.000
_cell.length_b   1.000
_cell.length_c   1.000
_cell.angle_alpha   90.00
_cell.angle_beta   90.00
_cell.angle_gamma   90.00
#
_symmetry.space_group_name_H-M   'P 1'
#
loop_
_entity.id
_entity.type
_entity.pdbx_description
1 polymer ?
#
loop_
_entity_poly.entity_id
_entity_poly.type
_entity_poly.pdbx_seq_one_letter_code
_entity_poly.pdbx_strand_id
1 'polypeptide(L)'
;MKKVLLIAWLALYACMLQAQTVNLFDESSIGMGDSIDQVKYQVVYNAEYIYEKKYTKTDTLIGRIEEKMLLQIGNKYSAFYSYPIFQRDSTISANMAKGIPVNFSGNGGQINWKVYKNYPEQGKTAYLDFFAADRYVCIEPMEPIDWQLTDSIDSICGYECHQAIAKFKGRTWIAWYTEDIPIDNGPWKLSGLPGLILKVHDSENDYGFTAVGLTTGKGSIPIYYKGKTFEPIDRKSLTSIYKKYYADPIGYLLQDAKYAAIVKIKDEKGNILKHSKRAEPYNPIER
;
A
#
# COMPACT_ATOMS: atom_id res chain seq x y z
N MET A 1 66.77 -24.27 24.29
CA MET A 1 66.89 -22.97 25.00
C MET A 1 66.10 -21.93 24.22
N LYS A 2 65.14 -21.24 24.87
CA LYS A 2 64.62 -19.86 24.59
C LYS A 2 64.14 -19.56 23.14
N LYS A 3 62.99 -18.96 22.81
CA LYS A 3 61.90 -18.25 23.48
C LYS A 3 60.78 -18.00 22.42
N VAL A 4 59.53 -18.10 22.86
CA VAL A 4 58.26 -17.43 22.46
C VAL A 4 58.28 -16.34 21.36
N LEU A 5 57.33 -16.39 20.40
CA LEU A 5 56.30 -15.36 20.01
C LEU A 5 55.62 -15.79 18.68
N LEU A 6 54.32 -16.17 18.63
CA LEU A 6 53.06 -15.37 18.58
C LEU A 6 52.62 -14.99 17.15
N ILE A 7 51.33 -15.24 16.85
CA ILE A 7 50.44 -14.59 15.84
C ILE A 7 50.57 -15.13 14.40
N ALA A 8 49.54 -15.34 13.59
CA ALA A 8 48.11 -15.65 13.71
C ALA A 8 47.64 -15.90 12.26
N TRP A 9 46.84 -16.94 12.07
CA TRP A 9 45.70 -17.04 11.15
C TRP A 9 45.77 -16.28 9.81
N LEU A 10 46.20 -17.00 8.77
CA LEU A 10 45.87 -16.71 7.37
C LEU A 10 44.43 -17.18 7.09
N ALA A 11 43.46 -16.31 7.32
CA ALA A 11 42.14 -16.38 6.68
C ALA A 11 42.03 -15.18 5.73
N LEU A 12 42.41 -15.42 4.47
CA LEU A 12 42.31 -14.46 3.38
C LEU A 12 40.81 -14.22 3.08
N TYR A 13 40.29 -13.16 3.68
CA TYR A 13 39.35 -12.18 3.12
C TYR A 13 38.55 -12.68 1.90
N ALA A 14 37.45 -13.38 2.17
CA ALA A 14 36.25 -13.14 1.38
C ALA A 14 35.81 -11.71 1.72
N CYS A 15 36.02 -10.77 0.80
CA CYS A 15 35.36 -9.47 0.83
C CYS A 15 33.85 -9.71 0.76
N MET A 16 33.23 -9.95 1.91
CA MET A 16 31.83 -9.63 2.10
C MET A 16 31.76 -8.12 1.95
N LEU A 17 31.35 -7.68 0.76
CA LEU A 17 30.67 -6.40 0.62
C LEU A 17 29.49 -6.49 1.60
N GLN A 18 29.69 -6.00 2.82
CA GLN A 18 28.58 -5.48 3.58
C GLN A 18 28.05 -4.33 2.72
N ALA A 19 27.06 -4.63 1.87
CA ALA A 19 26.14 -3.61 1.45
C ALA A 19 25.63 -3.01 2.76
N GLN A 20 26.12 -1.82 3.10
CA GLN A 20 25.49 -1.01 4.13
C GLN A 20 24.08 -0.77 3.61
N THR A 21 23.16 -1.65 4.01
CA THR A 21 21.73 -1.39 3.88
C THR A 21 21.53 -0.09 4.64
N VAL A 22 21.30 0.98 3.91
CA VAL A 22 20.85 2.24 4.48
C VAL A 22 19.47 1.93 5.06
N ASN A 23 19.47 1.56 6.33
CA ASN A 23 18.26 1.37 7.09
C ASN A 23 17.70 2.78 7.33
N LEU A 24 16.81 3.21 6.43
CA LEU A 24 15.88 4.34 6.61
C LEU A 24 14.81 3.98 7.66
N PHE A 25 15.24 3.36 8.75
CA PHE A 25 14.39 2.88 9.82
C PHE A 25 14.24 3.97 10.86
N ASP A 26 13.01 4.42 11.04
CA ASP A 26 12.58 5.23 12.16
C ASP A 26 11.97 4.30 13.22
N GLU A 27 12.49 4.31 14.44
CA GLU A 27 11.95 3.55 15.58
C GLU A 27 10.48 3.90 15.88
N SER A 28 10.00 5.07 15.45
CA SER A 28 8.57 5.46 15.52
C SER A 28 7.63 4.55 14.72
N SER A 29 8.19 3.69 13.86
CA SER A 29 7.46 2.67 13.10
C SER A 29 7.30 1.33 13.82
N ILE A 30 7.89 1.20 15.00
CA ILE A 30 7.87 0.00 15.84
C ILE A 30 6.60 0.03 16.70
N GLY A 31 5.72 -0.95 16.50
CA GLY A 31 4.47 -1.10 17.26
C GLY A 31 3.25 -1.39 16.37
N MET A 32 2.16 -1.89 16.95
CA MET A 32 0.93 -2.16 16.19
C MET A 32 0.15 -0.88 15.84
N GLY A 33 0.45 0.26 16.47
CA GLY A 33 -0.36 1.47 16.38
C GLY A 33 -1.50 1.47 17.39
N ASP A 34 -2.39 2.45 17.32
CA ASP A 34 -3.55 2.52 18.21
C ASP A 34 -4.67 1.59 17.72
N SER A 35 -5.28 0.85 18.64
CA SER A 35 -6.54 0.16 18.36
C SER A 35 -7.66 1.19 18.23
N ILE A 36 -8.26 1.31 17.04
CA ILE A 36 -9.32 2.29 16.76
C ILE A 36 -10.72 1.66 16.72
N ASP A 37 -10.82 0.35 16.51
CA ASP A 37 -12.07 -0.41 16.48
C ASP A 37 -11.78 -1.92 16.64
N GLN A 38 -12.82 -2.75 16.60
CA GLN A 38 -12.74 -4.22 16.60
C GLN A 38 -13.34 -4.80 15.33
N VAL A 39 -12.62 -5.73 14.70
CA VAL A 39 -13.02 -6.40 13.46
C VAL A 39 -14.30 -7.21 13.66
N LYS A 40 -15.32 -6.90 12.86
CA LYS A 40 -16.53 -7.71 12.66
C LYS A 40 -16.49 -8.52 11.38
N TYR A 41 -15.94 -7.95 10.31
CA TYR A 41 -15.80 -8.62 9.02
C TYR A 41 -14.42 -8.40 8.46
N GLN A 42 -13.90 -9.42 7.78
CA GLN A 42 -12.71 -9.31 6.95
C GLN A 42 -13.02 -9.83 5.55
N VAL A 43 -12.60 -9.08 4.56
CA VAL A 43 -12.68 -9.47 3.15
C VAL A 43 -11.27 -9.42 2.59
N VAL A 44 -10.83 -10.48 1.92
CA VAL A 44 -9.58 -10.49 1.16
C VAL A 44 -9.93 -10.28 -0.31
N TYR A 45 -9.27 -9.32 -0.94
CA TYR A 45 -9.40 -9.05 -2.37
C TYR A 45 -8.09 -9.38 -3.08
N ASN A 46 -8.16 -9.95 -4.28
CA ASN A 46 -7.07 -9.80 -5.25
C ASN A 46 -7.17 -8.42 -5.87
N ALA A 47 -6.09 -7.64 -5.77
CA ALA A 47 -5.92 -6.37 -6.44
C ALA A 47 -5.06 -6.56 -7.69
N GLU A 48 -5.51 -5.98 -8.80
CA GLU A 48 -4.77 -5.89 -10.06
C GLU A 48 -4.59 -4.41 -10.39
N TYR A 49 -3.34 -3.99 -10.61
CA TYR A 49 -2.99 -2.61 -10.92
C TYR A 49 -2.00 -2.57 -12.09
N ILE A 50 -2.38 -1.91 -13.18
CA ILE A 50 -1.50 -1.62 -14.32
C ILE A 50 -0.84 -0.26 -14.12
N TYR A 51 0.47 -0.25 -13.88
CA TYR A 51 1.23 1.00 -13.72
C TYR A 51 1.91 1.47 -15.01
N GLU A 52 2.16 0.56 -15.97
CA GLU A 52 2.77 0.89 -17.26
C GLU A 52 2.07 0.18 -18.41
N LYS A 53 1.78 0.91 -19.49
CA LYS A 53 1.41 0.36 -20.80
C LYS A 53 2.35 0.95 -21.83
N LYS A 54 3.25 0.14 -22.39
CA LYS A 54 4.22 0.57 -23.41
C LYS A 54 3.93 -0.13 -24.73
N TYR A 55 3.43 0.64 -25.68
CA TYR A 55 3.20 0.19 -27.05
C TYR A 55 4.52 0.11 -27.82
N THR A 56 4.80 -1.05 -28.39
CA THR A 56 5.90 -1.29 -29.33
C THR A 56 5.32 -1.52 -30.72
N LYS A 57 6.19 -1.63 -31.74
CA LYS A 57 5.73 -1.85 -33.13
C LYS A 57 4.95 -3.16 -33.32
N THR A 58 5.16 -4.14 -32.44
CA THR A 58 4.61 -5.51 -32.59
C THR A 58 3.85 -6.00 -31.36
N ASP A 59 3.95 -5.31 -30.21
CA ASP A 59 3.42 -5.80 -28.94
C ASP A 59 3.16 -4.66 -27.94
N THR A 60 2.39 -4.92 -26.88
CA THR A 60 2.17 -4.01 -25.75
C THR A 60 2.76 -4.62 -24.48
N LEU A 61 3.80 -3.99 -23.94
CA LEU A 61 4.36 -4.38 -22.64
C LEU A 61 3.52 -3.76 -21.52
N ILE A 62 3.08 -4.59 -20.58
CA ILE A 62 2.23 -4.19 -19.46
C ILE A 62 2.99 -4.40 -18.15
N GLY A 63 3.29 -3.32 -17.45
CA GLY A 63 3.74 -3.36 -16.06
C GLY A 63 2.54 -3.50 -15.14
N ARG A 64 2.48 -4.58 -14.35
CA ARG A 64 1.37 -4.88 -13.44
C ARG A 64 1.83 -5.22 -12.02
N ILE A 65 1.01 -4.86 -11.06
CA ILE A 65 1.08 -5.30 -9.66
C ILE A 65 -0.14 -6.17 -9.41
N GLU A 66 0.11 -7.36 -8.87
CA GLU A 66 -0.92 -8.26 -8.36
C GLU A 66 -0.64 -8.51 -6.89
N GLU A 67 -1.61 -8.18 -6.02
CA GLU A 67 -1.43 -8.28 -4.58
C GLU A 67 -2.75 -8.57 -3.86
N LYS A 68 -2.69 -9.35 -2.78
CA LYS A 68 -3.82 -9.50 -1.87
C LYS A 68 -3.97 -8.27 -0.99
N MET A 69 -5.16 -7.69 -0.98
CA MET A 69 -5.56 -6.59 -0.11
C MET A 69 -6.55 -7.10 0.94
N LEU A 70 -6.53 -6.48 2.10
CA LEU A 70 -7.39 -6.80 3.24
C LEU A 70 -8.31 -5.62 3.53
N LEU A 71 -9.61 -5.87 3.53
CA LEU A 71 -10.61 -4.99 4.14
C LEU A 71 -10.96 -5.52 5.52
N GLN A 72 -10.79 -4.69 6.54
CA GLN A 72 -11.27 -4.92 7.90
C GLN A 72 -12.41 -3.94 8.18
N ILE A 73 -13.57 -4.45 8.60
CA ILE A 73 -14.76 -3.65 8.90
C ILE A 73 -15.10 -3.84 10.37
N GLY A 74 -15.15 -2.75 11.13
CA GLY A 74 -15.53 -2.72 12.54
C GLY A 74 -16.95 -2.20 12.75
N ASN A 75 -17.20 -1.60 13.90
CA ASN A 75 -18.49 -0.98 14.23
C ASN A 75 -18.63 0.44 13.68
N LYS A 76 -17.52 1.18 13.69
CA LYS A 76 -17.45 2.60 13.35
C LYS A 76 -16.56 2.82 12.13
N TYR A 77 -15.45 2.09 12.07
CA TYR A 77 -14.39 2.34 11.10
C TYR A 77 -14.14 1.11 10.23
N SER A 78 -13.53 1.35 9.08
CA SER A 78 -12.98 0.28 8.24
C SER A 78 -11.60 0.64 7.74
N ALA A 79 -10.76 -0.36 7.49
CA ALA A 79 -9.39 -0.21 7.02
C ALA A 79 -9.15 -1.11 5.82
N PHE A 80 -8.59 -0.56 4.74
CA PHE A 80 -8.24 -1.27 3.51
C PHE A 80 -6.77 -1.08 3.16
N TYR A 81 -6.00 -2.16 3.12
CA TYR A 81 -4.55 -2.11 2.91
C TYR A 81 -3.97 -3.48 2.53
N SER A 82 -2.68 -3.51 2.17
CA SER A 82 -1.94 -4.72 1.81
C SER A 82 -2.04 -5.84 2.85
N TYR A 83 -2.46 -7.03 2.42
CA TYR A 83 -2.48 -8.23 3.26
C TYR A 83 -1.07 -8.72 3.62
N PRO A 84 -0.06 -8.69 2.73
CA PRO A 84 1.35 -8.90 3.12
C PRO A 84 1.80 -7.97 4.25
N ILE A 85 1.47 -6.67 4.21
CA ILE A 85 1.79 -5.73 5.30
C ILE A 85 1.10 -6.16 6.61
N PHE A 86 -0.17 -6.56 6.56
CA PHE A 86 -0.88 -7.08 7.73
C PHE A 86 -0.17 -8.29 8.36
N GLN A 87 0.24 -9.27 7.55
CA GLN A 87 0.92 -10.48 8.01
C GLN A 87 2.28 -10.17 8.63
N ARG A 88 3.05 -9.27 7.98
CA ARG A 88 4.33 -8.80 8.49
C ARG A 88 4.17 -8.11 9.84
N ASP A 89 3.25 -7.15 9.95
CA ASP A 89 3.01 -6.40 11.18
C ASP A 89 2.54 -7.32 12.32
N SER A 90 1.72 -8.33 12.01
CA SER A 90 1.29 -9.35 12.99
C SER A 90 2.45 -10.22 13.49
N THR A 91 3.33 -10.63 12.59
CA THR A 91 4.52 -11.45 12.92
C THR A 91 5.52 -10.64 13.76
N ILE A 92 5.77 -9.39 13.39
CA ILE A 92 6.62 -8.46 14.15
C ILE A 92 6.07 -8.29 15.56
N SER A 93 4.77 -8.04 15.70
CA SER A 93 4.13 -7.90 17.02
C SER A 93 4.29 -9.16 17.88
N ALA A 94 4.02 -10.34 17.31
CA ALA A 94 4.12 -11.61 18.02
C ALA A 94 5.57 -11.92 18.46
N ASN A 95 6.57 -11.58 17.63
CA ASN A 95 7.98 -11.76 17.96
C ASN A 95 8.45 -10.78 19.03
N MET A 96 8.05 -9.50 18.94
CA MET A 96 8.34 -8.51 19.98
C MET A 96 7.74 -8.92 21.33
N ALA A 97 6.50 -9.41 21.35
CA ALA A 97 5.86 -9.91 22.57
C ALA A 97 6.60 -11.11 23.20
N LYS A 98 7.37 -11.86 22.41
CA LYS A 98 8.22 -12.97 22.85
C LYS A 98 9.67 -12.56 23.12
N GLY A 99 10.01 -11.27 23.01
CA GLY A 99 11.38 -10.77 23.15
C GLY A 99 12.33 -11.22 22.02
N ILE A 100 11.79 -11.69 20.89
CA ILE A 100 12.58 -12.15 19.74
C ILE A 100 13.02 -10.93 18.92
N PRO A 101 14.32 -10.76 18.62
CA PRO A 101 14.78 -9.70 17.73
C PRO A 101 14.07 -9.77 16.38
N VAL A 102 13.43 -8.67 16.00
CA VAL A 102 12.66 -8.57 14.77
C VAL A 102 13.55 -8.10 13.63
N ASN A 103 13.57 -8.90 12.56
CA ASN A 103 14.13 -8.44 11.30
C ASN A 103 13.05 -7.65 10.55
N PHE A 104 13.32 -6.37 10.32
CA PHE A 104 12.43 -5.51 9.57
C PHE A 104 12.70 -5.54 8.05
N SER A 105 13.76 -6.22 7.61
CA SER A 105 13.99 -6.54 6.20
C SER A 105 13.12 -7.75 5.81
N GLY A 106 12.07 -7.53 5.03
CA GLY A 106 11.11 -8.58 4.66
C GLY A 106 9.80 -8.07 4.07
N ASN A 107 9.11 -8.97 3.37
CA ASN A 107 7.95 -8.79 2.49
C ASN A 107 6.95 -7.72 2.98
N GLY A 108 7.01 -6.52 2.39
CA GLY A 108 6.18 -5.36 2.73
C GLY A 108 5.04 -5.10 1.74
N GLY A 109 4.72 -6.07 0.88
CA GLY A 109 3.85 -5.80 -0.28
C GLY A 109 4.48 -4.81 -1.27
N GLN A 110 3.84 -4.66 -2.41
CA GLN A 110 4.14 -3.62 -3.41
C GLN A 110 3.22 -2.40 -3.23
N ILE A 111 2.07 -2.57 -2.56
CA ILE A 111 1.10 -1.52 -2.29
C ILE A 111 1.32 -0.99 -0.85
N ASN A 112 1.86 0.22 -0.75
CA ASN A 112 2.19 0.82 0.55
C ASN A 112 1.06 1.62 1.18
N TRP A 113 0.11 2.11 0.37
CA TRP A 113 -0.96 2.96 0.86
C TRP A 113 -1.98 2.19 1.70
N LYS A 114 -2.63 2.90 2.61
CA LYS A 114 -3.71 2.40 3.47
C LYS A 114 -4.86 3.40 3.47
N VAL A 115 -6.08 2.91 3.45
CA VAL A 115 -7.29 3.74 3.51
C VAL A 115 -8.09 3.38 4.75
N TYR A 116 -8.43 4.37 5.56
CA TYR A 116 -9.35 4.23 6.69
C TYR A 116 -10.59 5.08 6.43
N LYS A 117 -11.77 4.46 6.39
CA LYS A 117 -13.05 5.17 6.20
C LYS A 117 -13.71 5.43 7.55
N ASN A 118 -14.40 6.57 7.64
CA ASN A 118 -14.98 7.15 8.85
C ASN A 118 -13.96 7.48 9.95
N TYR A 119 -12.68 7.62 9.64
CA TYR A 119 -11.62 7.92 10.61
C TYR A 119 -10.85 9.18 10.17
N PRO A 120 -10.44 10.08 11.09
CA PRO A 120 -10.55 10.01 12.56
C PRO A 120 -11.95 10.26 13.14
N GLU A 121 -12.86 10.76 12.31
CA GLU A 121 -14.26 11.02 12.65
C GLU A 121 -15.18 10.59 11.51
N GLN A 122 -16.47 10.39 11.83
CA GLN A 122 -17.47 9.94 10.87
C GLN A 122 -17.51 10.86 9.64
N GLY A 123 -17.57 10.28 8.44
CA GLY A 123 -17.58 11.04 7.19
C GLY A 123 -16.21 11.57 6.75
N LYS A 124 -15.09 11.12 7.36
CA LYS A 124 -13.73 11.39 6.89
C LYS A 124 -13.04 10.11 6.40
N THR A 125 -12.11 10.29 5.47
CA THR A 125 -11.15 9.27 5.06
C THR A 125 -9.76 9.69 5.48
N ALA A 126 -9.01 8.80 6.13
CA ALA A 126 -7.57 8.92 6.30
C ALA A 126 -6.85 8.03 5.27
N TYR A 127 -6.11 8.67 4.35
CA TYR A 127 -5.27 8.01 3.37
C TYR A 127 -3.81 8.13 3.81
N LEU A 128 -3.18 7.01 4.13
CA LEU A 128 -1.77 6.93 4.50
C LEU A 128 -0.99 6.40 3.32
N ASP A 129 0.21 6.93 3.08
CA ASP A 129 1.12 6.39 2.08
C ASP A 129 2.57 6.49 2.54
N PHE A 130 3.35 5.44 2.25
CA PHE A 130 4.80 5.46 2.38
C PHE A 130 5.37 5.55 0.98
N PHE A 131 5.82 6.75 0.62
CA PHE A 131 6.17 7.10 -0.74
C PHE A 131 7.49 7.85 -0.75
N ALA A 132 8.40 7.45 -1.63
CA ALA A 132 9.72 8.05 -1.79
C ALA A 132 10.49 8.21 -0.45
N ALA A 133 10.38 7.21 0.42
CA ALA A 133 10.96 7.15 1.77
C ALA A 133 10.35 8.08 2.84
N ASP A 134 9.33 8.87 2.49
CA ASP A 134 8.57 9.68 3.43
C ASP A 134 7.19 9.08 3.71
N ARG A 135 6.56 9.51 4.80
CA ARG A 135 5.28 8.98 5.29
C ARG A 135 4.25 10.09 5.38
N TYR A 136 3.19 9.99 4.60
CA TYR A 136 2.17 11.02 4.48
C TYR A 136 0.80 10.55 4.93
N VAL A 137 0.08 11.40 5.65
CA VAL A 137 -1.34 11.19 5.96
C VAL A 137 -2.17 12.34 5.40
N CYS A 138 -3.12 11.99 4.54
CA CYS A 138 -4.11 12.90 3.98
C CYS A 138 -5.48 12.57 4.57
N ILE A 139 -6.03 13.50 5.36
CA ILE A 139 -7.39 13.39 5.91
C ILE A 139 -8.32 14.27 5.06
N GLU A 140 -9.33 13.66 4.46
CA GLU A 140 -10.26 14.31 3.54
C GLU A 140 -11.72 13.93 3.87
N PRO A 141 -12.72 14.77 3.55
CA PRO A 141 -14.11 14.35 3.62
C PRO A 141 -14.38 13.14 2.72
N MET A 142 -15.25 12.24 3.18
CA MET A 142 -15.83 11.20 2.32
C MET A 142 -16.80 11.86 1.35
N GLU A 143 -16.46 11.80 0.08
CA GLU A 143 -17.33 12.28 -1.00
C GLU A 143 -18.38 11.20 -1.32
N PRO A 144 -19.67 11.55 -1.41
CA PRO A 144 -20.69 10.61 -1.85
C PRO A 144 -20.42 10.20 -3.31
N ILE A 145 -20.73 8.94 -3.62
CA ILE A 145 -20.60 8.40 -4.97
C ILE A 145 -22.00 8.23 -5.54
N ASP A 146 -22.28 8.90 -6.66
CA ASP A 146 -23.56 8.80 -7.36
C ASP A 146 -23.58 7.54 -8.23
N TRP A 147 -23.94 6.42 -7.61
CA TRP A 147 -24.02 5.12 -8.26
C TRP A 147 -25.27 4.99 -9.12
N GLN A 148 -25.06 4.63 -10.38
CA GLN A 148 -26.13 4.24 -11.30
C GLN A 148 -26.25 2.72 -11.29
N LEU A 149 -27.35 2.22 -10.69
CA LEU A 149 -27.65 0.79 -10.65
C LEU A 149 -28.04 0.29 -12.05
N THR A 150 -27.74 -0.96 -12.33
CA THR A 150 -28.04 -1.60 -13.61
C THR A 150 -28.69 -2.96 -13.38
N ASP A 151 -29.29 -3.54 -14.42
CA ASP A 151 -29.91 -4.87 -14.36
C ASP A 151 -28.90 -6.02 -14.45
N SER A 152 -27.61 -5.73 -14.58
CA SER A 152 -26.58 -6.77 -14.70
C SER A 152 -26.33 -7.44 -13.36
N ILE A 153 -26.34 -8.76 -13.37
CA ILE A 153 -26.02 -9.62 -12.23
C ILE A 153 -24.74 -10.42 -12.50
N ASP A 154 -24.02 -10.78 -11.44
CA ASP A 154 -22.86 -11.68 -11.47
C ASP A 154 -22.83 -12.48 -10.15
N SER A 155 -22.01 -13.54 -10.08
CA SER A 155 -21.79 -14.29 -8.84
C SER A 155 -20.35 -14.17 -8.39
N ILE A 156 -20.12 -13.58 -7.20
CA ILE A 156 -18.79 -13.40 -6.63
C ILE A 156 -18.76 -14.05 -5.25
N CYS A 157 -17.78 -14.94 -5.03
CA CYS A 157 -17.67 -15.73 -3.79
C CYS A 157 -18.96 -16.50 -3.43
N GLY A 158 -19.79 -16.86 -4.41
CA GLY A 158 -21.07 -17.55 -4.21
C GLY A 158 -22.25 -16.64 -3.85
N TYR A 159 -22.05 -15.33 -3.78
CA TYR A 159 -23.12 -14.34 -3.58
C TYR A 159 -23.61 -13.81 -4.93
N GLU A 160 -24.93 -13.69 -5.09
CA GLU A 160 -25.50 -12.90 -6.18
C GLU A 160 -25.15 -11.43 -5.96
N CYS A 161 -24.64 -10.78 -7.00
CA CYS A 161 -24.22 -9.40 -6.96
C CYS A 161 -24.85 -8.60 -8.09
N HIS A 162 -25.31 -7.39 -7.78
CA HIS A 162 -25.83 -6.43 -8.75
C HIS A 162 -24.74 -5.45 -9.16
N GLN A 163 -24.75 -5.05 -10.42
CA GLN A 163 -23.78 -4.09 -10.95
C GLN A 163 -24.26 -2.65 -10.74
N ALA A 164 -23.32 -1.79 -10.37
CA ALA A 164 -23.47 -0.35 -10.34
C ALA A 164 -22.28 0.35 -11.02
N ILE A 165 -22.52 1.51 -11.63
CA ILE A 165 -21.51 2.28 -12.35
C ILE A 165 -21.49 3.72 -11.83
N ALA A 166 -20.31 4.29 -11.61
CA ALA A 166 -20.17 5.69 -11.21
C ALA A 166 -18.88 6.32 -11.75
N LYS A 167 -18.89 7.65 -11.92
CA LYS A 167 -17.67 8.42 -12.10
C LYS A 167 -17.20 8.93 -10.74
N PHE A 168 -15.98 8.56 -10.35
CA PHE A 168 -15.42 8.94 -9.06
C PHE A 168 -13.91 9.11 -9.14
N LYS A 169 -13.40 10.24 -8.61
CA LYS A 169 -11.97 10.62 -8.60
C LYS A 169 -11.26 10.46 -9.96
N GLY A 170 -11.96 10.88 -11.01
CA GLY A 170 -11.43 10.90 -12.38
C GLY A 170 -11.44 9.56 -13.11
N ARG A 171 -12.05 8.51 -12.54
CA ARG A 171 -12.27 7.20 -13.20
C ARG A 171 -13.74 6.84 -13.27
N THR A 172 -14.10 6.03 -14.26
CA THR A 172 -15.41 5.35 -14.31
C THR A 172 -15.24 3.98 -13.67
N TRP A 173 -15.91 3.75 -12.56
CA TRP A 173 -15.89 2.50 -11.81
C TRP A 173 -17.12 1.66 -12.15
N ILE A 174 -16.90 0.36 -12.34
CA ILE A 174 -17.93 -0.66 -12.52
C ILE A 174 -17.79 -1.61 -11.34
N ALA A 175 -18.76 -1.58 -10.44
CA ALA A 175 -18.77 -2.33 -9.18
C ALA A 175 -19.87 -3.38 -9.19
N TRP A 176 -19.66 -4.48 -8.49
CA TRP A 176 -20.64 -5.51 -8.18
C TRP A 176 -20.74 -5.64 -6.67
N TYR A 177 -21.95 -5.48 -6.15
CA TYR A 177 -22.24 -5.49 -4.71
C TYR A 177 -23.35 -6.49 -4.40
N THR A 178 -23.39 -6.99 -3.17
CA THR A 178 -24.43 -7.94 -2.72
C THR A 178 -25.19 -7.41 -1.51
N GLU A 179 -26.52 -7.44 -1.56
CA GLU A 179 -27.40 -7.05 -0.46
C GLU A 179 -27.52 -8.14 0.62
N ASP A 180 -27.08 -9.37 0.33
CA ASP A 180 -26.95 -10.46 1.31
C ASP A 180 -26.00 -10.10 2.45
N ILE A 181 -25.06 -9.17 2.18
CA ILE A 181 -24.18 -8.55 3.16
C ILE A 181 -24.49 -7.05 3.14
N PRO A 182 -25.51 -6.59 3.89
CA PRO A 182 -26.03 -5.22 3.82
C PRO A 182 -25.13 -4.24 4.59
N ILE A 183 -23.88 -4.14 4.16
CA ILE A 183 -22.84 -3.30 4.74
C ILE A 183 -22.35 -2.36 3.66
N ASP A 184 -22.54 -1.06 3.88
CA ASP A 184 -21.96 -0.02 3.04
C ASP A 184 -20.43 0.01 3.22
N ASN A 185 -19.74 -0.79 2.41
CA ASN A 185 -18.29 -0.79 2.34
C ASN A 185 -17.76 -1.41 1.04
N GLY A 186 -16.44 -1.42 0.92
CA GLY A 186 -15.76 -1.85 -0.30
C GLY A 186 -14.27 -1.53 -0.28
N PRO A 187 -13.54 -1.99 -1.31
CA PRO A 187 -12.12 -1.72 -1.45
C PRO A 187 -11.84 -0.22 -1.69
N TRP A 188 -10.67 0.22 -1.24
CA TRP A 188 -10.19 1.59 -1.36
C TRP A 188 -11.19 2.60 -0.76
N LYS A 189 -11.50 3.69 -1.47
CA LYS A 189 -12.44 4.74 -1.08
C LYS A 189 -13.88 4.45 -1.53
N LEU A 190 -14.14 3.29 -2.15
CA LEU A 190 -15.43 2.96 -2.73
C LEU A 190 -16.40 2.49 -1.63
N SER A 191 -17.60 3.07 -1.65
CA SER A 191 -18.72 2.87 -0.73
C SER A 191 -19.97 3.55 -1.33
N GLY A 192 -21.10 3.51 -0.65
CA GLY A 192 -22.37 4.15 -1.01
C GLY A 192 -23.38 3.23 -1.68
N LEU A 193 -23.15 1.91 -1.70
CA LEU A 193 -24.09 0.92 -2.25
C LEU A 193 -24.87 0.24 -1.11
N PRO A 194 -26.08 -0.30 -1.37
CA PRO A 194 -26.91 -0.90 -0.33
C PRO A 194 -26.36 -2.23 0.22
N GLY A 195 -25.21 -2.69 -0.29
CA GLY A 195 -24.52 -3.88 0.18
C GLY A 195 -23.01 -3.82 -0.09
N LEU A 196 -22.31 -4.84 0.36
CA LEU A 196 -20.85 -4.90 0.29
C LEU A 196 -20.37 -5.04 -1.16
N ILE A 197 -19.45 -4.17 -1.59
CA ILE A 197 -18.79 -4.29 -2.89
C ILE A 197 -17.84 -5.48 -2.86
N LEU A 198 -18.14 -6.53 -3.65
CA LEU A 198 -17.31 -7.73 -3.75
C LEU A 198 -16.38 -7.70 -4.95
N LYS A 199 -16.70 -6.94 -5.99
CA LYS A 199 -15.83 -6.76 -7.15
C LYS A 199 -15.97 -5.35 -7.68
N VAL A 200 -14.87 -4.75 -8.10
CA VAL A 200 -14.90 -3.46 -8.77
C VAL A 200 -13.67 -3.30 -9.64
N HIS A 201 -13.83 -2.69 -10.80
CA HIS A 201 -12.72 -2.27 -11.63
C HIS A 201 -13.05 -0.96 -12.32
N ASP A 202 -12.04 -0.25 -12.80
CA ASP A 202 -12.26 0.89 -13.66
C ASP A 202 -12.50 0.45 -15.11
N SER A 203 -13.11 1.33 -15.92
CA SER A 203 -13.48 1.04 -17.30
C SER A 203 -12.28 0.74 -18.22
N GLU A 204 -11.07 1.14 -17.82
CA GLU A 204 -9.84 0.89 -18.56
C GLU A 204 -9.10 -0.38 -18.10
N ASN A 205 -9.63 -1.06 -17.08
CA ASN A 205 -9.02 -2.21 -16.39
C ASN A 205 -7.58 -1.92 -15.93
N ASP A 206 -7.30 -0.66 -15.58
CA ASP A 206 -6.06 -0.26 -14.94
C ASP A 206 -6.05 -0.65 -13.47
N TYR A 207 -7.22 -0.65 -12.83
CA TYR A 207 -7.40 -0.95 -11.42
C TYR A 207 -8.58 -1.89 -11.23
N GLY A 208 -8.34 -3.00 -10.55
CA GLY A 208 -9.36 -3.97 -10.20
C GLY A 208 -9.17 -4.51 -8.79
N PHE A 209 -10.28 -4.79 -8.11
CA PHE A 209 -10.33 -5.49 -6.83
C PHE A 209 -11.44 -6.54 -6.91
N THR A 210 -11.09 -7.81 -6.72
CA THR A 210 -12.07 -8.91 -6.69
C THR A 210 -11.94 -9.68 -5.39
N ALA A 211 -13.03 -9.80 -4.63
CA ALA A 211 -13.07 -10.56 -3.40
C ALA A 211 -12.74 -12.03 -3.69
N VAL A 212 -11.89 -12.61 -2.86
CA VAL A 212 -11.45 -14.01 -2.93
C VAL A 212 -11.68 -14.77 -1.63
N GLY A 213 -12.15 -14.08 -0.59
CA GLY A 213 -12.49 -14.69 0.68
C GLY A 213 -13.15 -13.71 1.64
N LEU A 214 -14.08 -14.22 2.44
CA LEU A 214 -14.80 -13.48 3.46
C LEU A 214 -14.75 -14.27 4.76
N THR A 215 -14.50 -13.61 5.87
CA THR A 215 -14.61 -14.19 7.21
C THR A 215 -15.28 -13.23 8.16
N THR A 216 -16.15 -13.74 9.03
CA THR A 216 -16.70 -12.99 10.16
C THR A 216 -15.73 -13.08 11.34
N GLY A 217 -15.41 -11.94 11.93
CA GLY A 217 -14.63 -11.86 13.15
C GLY A 217 -15.52 -12.07 14.37
N LYS A 218 -14.96 -12.65 15.45
CA LYS A 218 -15.63 -12.72 16.76
C LYS A 218 -15.52 -11.41 17.57
N GLY A 219 -15.13 -10.29 16.94
CA GLY A 219 -14.97 -9.00 17.62
C GLY A 219 -13.73 -8.88 18.53
N SER A 220 -12.77 -9.79 18.41
CA SER A 220 -11.58 -9.85 19.28
C SER A 220 -10.28 -9.37 18.61
N ILE A 221 -10.31 -9.10 17.31
CA ILE A 221 -9.14 -8.65 16.54
C ILE A 221 -9.23 -7.12 16.41
N PRO A 222 -8.27 -6.35 16.95
CA PRO A 222 -8.29 -4.90 16.82
C PRO A 222 -8.04 -4.45 15.38
N ILE A 223 -8.67 -3.35 14.98
CA ILE A 223 -8.27 -2.57 13.80
C ILE A 223 -7.26 -1.54 14.28
N TYR A 224 -6.06 -1.58 13.72
CA TYR A 224 -4.96 -0.72 14.13
C TYR A 224 -4.75 0.45 13.18
N TYR A 225 -4.45 1.62 13.75
CA TYR A 225 -4.07 2.82 13.02
C TYR A 225 -2.65 3.26 13.38
N LYS A 226 -1.83 3.57 12.36
CA LYS A 226 -0.42 3.96 12.51
C LYS A 226 -0.10 5.37 11.97
N GLY A 227 -1.11 6.16 11.63
CA GLY A 227 -0.89 7.44 10.95
C GLY A 227 -0.53 8.61 11.85
N LYS A 228 -0.41 8.42 13.18
CA LYS A 228 -0.06 9.52 14.12
C LYS A 228 1.36 10.05 13.90
N THR A 229 2.28 9.23 13.41
CA THR A 229 3.67 9.62 13.10
C THR A 229 3.86 10.03 11.65
N PHE A 230 2.80 10.02 10.84
CA PHE A 230 2.86 10.41 9.43
C PHE A 230 2.74 11.93 9.33
N GLU A 231 3.43 12.50 8.35
CA GLU A 231 3.36 13.92 8.03
C GLU A 231 1.96 14.27 7.48
N PRO A 232 1.21 15.18 8.12
CA PRO A 232 -0.06 15.64 7.59
C PRO A 232 0.13 16.39 6.28
N ILE A 233 -0.68 16.06 5.27
CA ILE A 233 -0.61 16.69 3.95
C ILE A 233 -2.00 16.80 3.32
N ASP A 234 -2.22 17.80 2.48
CA ASP A 234 -3.41 17.87 1.64
C ASP A 234 -3.25 17.05 0.33
N ARG A 235 -4.39 16.65 -0.26
CA ARG A 235 -4.42 15.84 -1.48
C ARG A 235 -3.67 16.48 -2.65
N LYS A 236 -3.77 17.80 -2.83
CA LYS A 236 -3.13 18.51 -3.96
C LYS A 236 -1.60 18.49 -3.82
N SER A 237 -1.10 18.73 -2.61
CA SER A 237 0.34 18.65 -2.31
C SER A 237 0.86 17.23 -2.47
N LEU A 238 0.14 16.22 -2.00
CA LEU A 238 0.52 14.81 -2.18
C LEU A 238 0.56 14.40 -3.66
N THR A 239 -0.43 14.80 -4.46
CA THR A 239 -0.42 14.59 -5.92
C THR A 239 0.75 15.29 -6.61
N SER A 240 1.15 16.48 -6.13
CA SER A 240 2.32 17.19 -6.63
C SER A 240 3.62 16.43 -6.35
N ILE A 241 3.74 15.85 -5.15
CA ILE A 241 4.87 14.98 -4.78
C ILE A 241 4.95 13.78 -5.71
N TYR A 242 3.84 13.08 -5.95
CA TYR A 242 3.82 11.97 -6.90
C TYR A 242 4.30 12.41 -8.28
N LYS A 243 3.72 13.47 -8.85
CA LYS A 243 4.10 13.98 -10.18
C LYS A 243 5.59 14.31 -10.28
N LYS A 244 6.17 14.96 -9.26
CA LYS A 244 7.60 15.29 -9.22
C LYS A 244 8.46 14.02 -9.15
N TYR A 245 8.11 13.08 -8.28
CA TYR A 245 8.83 11.82 -8.16
C TYR A 245 8.80 11.03 -9.46
N TYR A 246 7.64 10.83 -10.07
CA TYR A 246 7.54 10.06 -11.32
C TYR A 246 8.23 10.77 -12.49
N ALA A 247 8.33 12.10 -12.50
CA ALA A 247 9.10 12.83 -13.51
C ALA A 247 10.62 12.58 -13.38
N ASP A 248 11.14 12.48 -12.16
CA ASP A 248 12.57 12.26 -11.89
C ASP A 248 12.80 11.63 -10.50
N PRO A 249 12.73 10.28 -10.38
CA PRO A 249 12.87 9.62 -9.08
C PRO A 249 14.20 9.87 -8.38
N ILE A 250 15.32 9.84 -9.13
CA ILE A 250 16.67 10.05 -8.58
C ILE A 250 16.82 11.50 -8.13
N GLY A 251 16.44 12.46 -8.98
CA GLY A 251 16.52 13.88 -8.63
C GLY A 251 15.62 14.23 -7.45
N TYR A 252 14.40 13.67 -7.40
CA TYR A 252 13.49 13.86 -6.29
C TYR A 252 14.07 13.36 -4.97
N LEU A 253 14.66 12.17 -4.93
CA LEU A 253 15.26 11.64 -3.70
C LEU A 253 16.49 12.45 -3.29
N LEU A 254 17.37 12.79 -4.23
CA LEU A 254 18.64 13.46 -3.95
C LEU A 254 18.51 14.97 -3.70
N GLN A 255 17.33 15.57 -3.92
CA GLN A 255 17.11 16.97 -3.54
C GLN A 255 17.05 17.16 -2.02
N ASP A 256 16.68 16.10 -1.28
CA ASP A 256 16.67 16.12 0.18
C ASP A 256 18.06 15.75 0.70
N ALA A 257 18.65 16.66 1.47
CA ALA A 257 19.98 16.49 2.05
C ALA A 257 20.09 15.20 2.91
N LYS A 258 18.99 14.77 3.55
CA LYS A 258 18.97 13.56 4.38
C LYS A 258 19.28 12.30 3.55
N TYR A 259 18.77 12.24 2.32
CA TYR A 259 18.99 11.11 1.41
C TYR A 259 20.26 11.30 0.59
N ALA A 260 20.56 12.52 0.15
CA ALA A 260 21.75 12.82 -0.66
C ALA A 260 23.07 12.45 0.04
N ALA A 261 23.11 12.52 1.37
CA ALA A 261 24.29 12.18 2.16
C ALA A 261 24.62 10.67 2.18
N ILE A 262 23.61 9.80 2.01
CA ILE A 262 23.71 8.36 2.27
C ILE A 262 23.41 7.50 1.03
N VAL A 263 22.71 8.03 0.04
CA VAL A 263 22.34 7.31 -1.18
C VAL A 263 23.25 7.73 -2.34
N LYS A 264 23.94 6.74 -2.96
CA LYS A 264 24.71 6.95 -4.20
C LYS A 264 24.19 6.02 -5.29
N ILE A 265 23.50 6.59 -6.28
CA ILE A 265 22.96 5.85 -7.42
C ILE A 265 23.98 5.91 -8.56
N LYS A 266 24.30 4.76 -9.16
CA LYS A 266 25.28 4.65 -10.25
C LYS A 266 24.64 3.99 -11.48
N ASP A 267 25.09 4.37 -12.67
CA ASP A 267 24.78 3.64 -13.89
C ASP A 267 25.64 2.38 -14.06
N GLU A 268 25.37 1.61 -15.12
CA GLU A 268 26.11 0.39 -15.46
C GLU A 268 27.62 0.62 -15.68
N LYS A 269 28.04 1.86 -15.96
CA LYS A 269 29.43 2.26 -16.15
C LYS A 269 30.07 2.78 -14.86
N GLY A 270 29.33 2.80 -13.76
CA GLY A 270 29.78 3.29 -12.46
C GLY A 270 29.69 4.79 -12.26
N ASN A 271 29.11 5.55 -13.20
CA ASN A 271 28.94 6.99 -13.09
C ASN A 271 27.82 7.32 -12.10
N ILE A 272 28.04 8.30 -11.22
CA ILE A 272 27.02 8.75 -10.27
C ILE A 272 25.90 9.47 -11.03
N LEU A 273 24.67 9.05 -10.82
CA LEU A 273 23.48 9.69 -11.34
C LEU A 273 22.91 10.67 -10.31
N LYS A 274 22.63 11.90 -10.77
CA LYS A 274 21.91 12.92 -9.98
C LYS A 274 20.45 13.08 -10.40
N HIS A 275 20.11 12.59 -11.59
CA HIS A 275 18.78 12.64 -12.18
C HIS A 275 18.51 11.33 -12.92
N SER A 276 17.24 10.96 -13.00
CA SER A 276 16.75 9.83 -13.76
C SER A 276 16.92 10.10 -15.25
N LYS A 277 17.27 9.06 -16.01
CA LYS A 277 17.45 9.17 -17.47
C LYS A 277 16.14 9.37 -18.22
N ARG A 278 15.02 9.00 -17.60
CA ARG A 278 13.65 9.14 -18.12
C ARG A 278 12.67 9.25 -16.95
N ALA A 279 11.51 9.82 -17.23
CA ALA A 279 10.37 9.73 -16.32
C ALA A 279 9.87 8.29 -16.21
N GLU A 280 9.37 7.95 -15.03
CA GLU A 280 8.66 6.70 -14.77
C GLU A 280 7.19 6.83 -15.22
N PRO A 281 6.55 5.73 -15.64
CA PRO A 281 5.12 5.70 -15.95
C PRO A 281 4.28 6.20 -14.76
N TYR A 282 3.35 7.11 -15.02
CA TYR A 282 2.48 7.70 -13.99
C TYR A 282 1.02 7.41 -14.29
N ASN A 283 0.48 6.34 -13.68
CA ASN A 283 -0.93 5.99 -13.76
C ASN A 283 -1.53 5.95 -12.34
N PRO A 284 -1.90 7.10 -11.73
CA PRO A 284 -2.43 7.13 -10.37
C PRO A 284 -3.89 6.66 -10.30
N ILE A 285 -4.32 6.09 -9.17
CA ILE A 285 -5.70 5.64 -8.98
C ILE A 285 -6.69 6.82 -8.99
N GLU A 286 -6.28 7.98 -8.48
CA GLU A 286 -7.00 9.26 -8.57
C GLU A 286 -6.40 10.10 -9.72
N ARG A 287 -7.24 10.51 -10.68
CA ARG A 287 -6.83 11.32 -11.84
C ARG A 287 -7.16 12.81 -11.64
#